data_AF-A0A7S4DVW6-F1
#
_entry.id   AF-A0A7S4DVW6-F1
#
_cell.length_a   1.000
_cell.length_b   1.000
_cell.length_c   1.000
_cell.angle_alpha   90.00
_cell.angle_beta   90.00
_cell.angle_gamma   90.00
#
_symmetry.space_group_name_H-M   'P 1'
#
loop_
_entity.id
_entity.type
_entity.pdbx_description
1 polymer ?
#
loop_
_entity_poly.entity_id
_entity_poly.type
_entity_poly.pdbx_seq_one_letter_code
_entity_poly.pdbx_strand_id
1 'polypeptide(L)'
;WFSRALLGTCFLPLVPSSRFFSKQLESQIQPFSNNHKPHDCMGNKKSKEKHNKGMQKVEEHKAGPGKGKSESQKVQFSMSCYWTGEATLGALPGVIATQAGSCNGHFETVLVTYDPRVTNPQKLQAKCRFHLVKGNPTFHSARTSQQKYYLQNTKGLSHLVAELRKGGTVAGSHTYAAQMNALVGGYGSPEVLKAVTKNARLTTSEAKVLARYYEARRQQ
;
A
#
# COMPACT_ATOMS: atom_id res chain seq x y z
N TRP A 1 -43.65 -55.12 41.51
CA TRP A 1 -42.25 -55.46 41.23
C TRP A 1 -42.09 -55.70 39.74
N PHE A 2 -41.74 -54.66 38.97
CA PHE A 2 -40.74 -54.68 37.91
C PHE A 2 -40.63 -53.27 37.31
N SER A 3 -39.44 -52.69 37.46
CA SER A 3 -39.01 -51.42 36.87
C SER A 3 -38.80 -51.53 35.37
N ARG A 4 -38.98 -50.42 34.64
CA ARG A 4 -37.95 -49.94 33.67
C ARG A 4 -38.23 -48.52 33.20
N ALA A 5 -37.26 -47.66 33.54
CA ALA A 5 -37.12 -46.29 33.06
C ALA A 5 -36.53 -46.27 31.64
N LEU A 6 -37.06 -45.38 30.80
CA LEU A 6 -36.48 -45.03 29.50
C LEU A 6 -35.52 -43.84 29.68
N LEU A 7 -34.22 -44.10 29.59
CA LEU A 7 -33.19 -43.09 29.48
C LEU A 7 -32.98 -42.77 28.00
N GLY A 8 -33.34 -41.54 27.60
CA GLY A 8 -33.01 -40.98 26.29
C GLY A 8 -31.54 -40.59 26.21
N THR A 9 -30.84 -41.12 25.20
CA THR A 9 -29.47 -40.75 24.86
C THR A 9 -29.47 -39.50 23.98
N CYS A 10 -28.99 -38.39 24.52
CA CYS A 10 -28.66 -37.19 23.73
C CYS A 10 -27.37 -37.44 22.93
N PHE A 11 -27.48 -37.47 21.60
CA PHE A 11 -26.35 -37.40 20.68
C PHE A 11 -25.87 -35.93 20.59
N LEU A 12 -24.68 -35.64 21.09
CA LEU A 12 -23.97 -34.39 20.80
C LEU A 12 -23.18 -34.54 19.49
N PRO A 13 -23.23 -33.59 18.55
CA PRO A 13 -22.37 -33.63 17.37
C PRO A 13 -20.93 -33.29 17.75
N LEU A 14 -20.02 -34.20 17.39
CA LEU A 14 -18.57 -33.99 17.41
C LEU A 14 -18.20 -32.79 16.53
N VAL A 15 -17.66 -31.74 17.15
CA VAL A 15 -17.06 -30.59 16.47
C VAL A 15 -15.73 -31.04 15.86
N PRO A 16 -15.51 -30.91 14.53
CA PRO A 16 -14.25 -31.29 13.93
C PRO A 16 -13.12 -30.33 14.35
N SER A 17 -12.04 -30.96 14.81
CA SER A 17 -10.78 -30.37 15.23
C SER A 17 -10.22 -29.33 14.25
N SER A 18 -9.84 -28.16 14.78
CA SER A 18 -9.35 -26.96 14.11
C SER A 18 -8.00 -27.08 13.38
N ARG A 19 -7.52 -28.29 13.09
CA ARG A 19 -6.20 -28.52 12.46
C ARG A 19 -6.23 -28.69 10.94
N PHE A 20 -7.40 -28.85 10.32
CA PHE A 20 -7.48 -29.07 8.87
C PHE A 20 -7.53 -27.80 8.01
N PHE A 21 -7.85 -26.64 8.60
CA PHE A 21 -8.02 -25.40 7.82
C PHE A 21 -6.71 -24.65 7.51
N SER A 22 -5.59 -24.99 8.17
CA SER A 22 -4.31 -24.27 7.97
C SER A 22 -3.57 -24.70 6.70
N LYS A 23 -3.55 -26.01 6.39
CA LYS A 23 -2.74 -26.55 5.28
C LYS A 23 -3.29 -26.21 3.89
N GLN A 24 -4.60 -26.01 3.75
CA GLN A 24 -5.22 -25.66 2.45
C GLN A 24 -4.87 -24.23 1.99
N LEU A 25 -4.53 -23.32 2.92
CA LEU A 25 -4.15 -21.94 2.58
C LEU A 25 -2.65 -21.77 2.30
N GLU A 26 -1.79 -22.64 2.84
CA GLU A 26 -0.34 -22.55 2.68
C GLU A 26 0.13 -22.87 1.25
N SER A 27 -0.62 -23.65 0.48
CA SER A 27 -0.27 -23.99 -0.92
C SER A 27 -0.53 -22.88 -1.95
N GLN A 28 -1.03 -21.72 -1.53
CA GLN A 28 -1.57 -20.69 -2.43
C GLN A 28 -0.67 -19.45 -2.60
N ILE A 29 0.50 -19.40 -1.95
CA ILE A 29 1.46 -18.31 -2.09
C ILE A 29 2.43 -18.68 -3.23
N GLN A 30 2.17 -18.22 -4.46
CA GLN A 30 3.12 -18.41 -5.56
C GLN A 30 4.18 -17.31 -5.59
N PRO A 31 5.47 -17.64 -5.82
CA PRO A 31 6.51 -16.65 -6.03
C PRO A 31 6.31 -15.92 -7.36
N PHE A 32 6.49 -14.59 -7.35
CA PHE A 32 6.34 -13.75 -8.55
C PHE A 32 7.70 -13.50 -9.19
N SER A 33 7.83 -13.74 -10.50
CA SER A 33 9.05 -13.52 -11.29
C SER A 33 9.07 -12.09 -11.85
N ASN A 34 10.04 -11.28 -11.43
CA ASN A 34 10.26 -9.93 -11.94
C ASN A 34 11.42 -9.91 -12.95
N ASN A 35 11.12 -10.12 -14.24
CA ASN A 35 12.11 -9.98 -15.32
C ASN A 35 11.76 -8.81 -16.24
N HIS A 36 11.89 -7.56 -15.81
CA HIS A 36 11.78 -6.40 -16.70
C HIS A 36 12.95 -5.43 -16.48
N LYS A 37 13.71 -5.18 -17.56
CA LYS A 37 14.84 -4.24 -17.58
C LYS A 37 14.32 -2.80 -17.73
N PRO A 38 14.90 -1.82 -17.01
CA PRO A 38 14.53 -0.42 -17.16
C PRO A 38 15.02 0.17 -18.49
N HIS A 39 14.18 0.96 -19.14
CA HIS A 39 14.56 1.87 -20.23
C HIS A 39 14.63 3.30 -19.68
N ASP A 40 15.75 3.97 -19.94
CA ASP A 40 16.06 5.31 -19.42
C ASP A 40 15.25 6.42 -20.11
N CYS A 41 14.54 7.22 -19.32
CA CYS A 41 13.92 8.48 -19.76
C CYS A 41 14.95 9.62 -19.65
N MET A 42 16.03 9.56 -20.41
CA MET A 42 17.00 10.67 -20.43
C MET A 42 16.58 11.75 -21.44
N GLY A 43 15.96 12.80 -20.90
CA GLY A 43 15.94 14.11 -21.52
C GLY A 43 17.34 14.72 -21.49
N ASN A 44 17.90 14.93 -22.68
CA ASN A 44 19.19 15.52 -22.97
C ASN A 44 19.41 16.86 -22.23
N LYS A 45 20.45 16.95 -21.38
CA LYS A 45 20.97 18.24 -20.88
C LYS A 45 22.49 18.24 -20.85
N LYS A 46 23.07 19.03 -21.77
CA LYS A 46 24.45 19.48 -21.75
C LYS A 46 24.74 20.33 -20.50
N SER A 47 25.86 20.00 -19.85
CA SER A 47 26.80 20.86 -19.10
C SER A 47 26.26 21.97 -18.17
N LYS A 48 26.62 21.92 -16.89
CA LYS A 48 27.83 22.57 -16.36
C LYS A 48 27.96 22.30 -14.86
N GLU A 49 29.13 21.76 -14.54
CA GLU A 49 29.68 21.52 -13.22
C GLU A 49 30.01 22.85 -12.54
N LYS A 50 29.49 23.08 -11.33
CA LYS A 50 30.15 23.93 -10.32
C LYS A 50 29.94 23.34 -8.94
N HIS A 51 31.07 22.92 -8.38
CA HIS A 51 31.28 22.64 -6.97
C HIS A 51 30.73 23.76 -6.09
N ASN A 52 30.03 23.43 -5.01
CA ASN A 52 30.21 24.15 -3.76
C ASN A 52 29.97 23.25 -2.54
N LYS A 53 31.02 23.12 -1.73
CA LYS A 53 31.02 22.53 -0.38
C LYS A 53 30.25 23.47 0.55
N GLY A 54 29.38 22.93 1.39
CA GLY A 54 28.64 23.72 2.38
C GLY A 54 27.88 22.83 3.34
N MET A 55 28.60 22.33 4.34
CA MET A 55 28.07 21.62 5.50
C MET A 55 27.31 22.64 6.36
N GLN A 56 25.99 22.52 6.51
CA GLN A 56 25.24 23.28 7.51
C GLN A 56 24.18 22.40 8.20
N LYS A 57 24.52 22.11 9.46
CA LYS A 57 23.72 21.99 10.69
C LYS A 57 22.23 21.66 10.54
N VAL A 58 21.86 20.49 11.07
CA VAL A 58 20.47 20.09 11.35
C VAL A 58 20.00 20.92 12.54
N GLU A 59 19.11 21.89 12.30
CA GLU A 59 18.32 22.52 13.36
C GLU A 59 16.97 21.82 13.47
N GLU A 60 16.74 21.30 14.66
CA GLU A 60 15.53 20.61 15.11
C GLU A 60 14.40 21.64 15.28
N HIS A 61 13.55 21.78 14.27
CA HIS A 61 12.36 22.63 14.36
C HIS A 61 11.30 21.96 15.25
N LYS A 62 11.13 22.49 16.46
CA LYS A 62 10.00 22.20 17.35
C LYS A 62 8.69 22.65 16.69
N ALA A 63 7.77 21.70 16.49
CA ALA A 63 6.43 21.97 15.98
C ALA A 63 5.56 22.62 17.06
N GLY A 64 5.12 23.87 16.83
CA GLY A 64 4.06 24.52 17.61
C GLY A 64 2.66 24.10 17.15
N PRO A 65 1.62 24.22 17.98
CA PRO A 65 0.29 23.71 17.68
C PRO A 65 -0.52 24.73 16.85
N GLY A 66 -0.41 24.65 15.53
CA GLY A 66 -1.22 25.43 14.59
C GLY A 66 -2.49 24.66 14.17
N LYS A 67 -3.65 25.01 14.74
CA LYS A 67 -4.97 24.60 14.23
C LYS A 67 -5.26 25.35 12.91
N GLY A 68 -4.91 24.73 11.79
CA GLY A 68 -5.42 25.06 10.46
C GLY A 68 -5.55 23.76 9.67
N LYS A 69 -6.68 23.53 8.99
CA LYS A 69 -6.79 22.43 8.02
C LYS A 69 -5.84 22.75 6.86
N SER A 70 -4.61 22.24 6.90
CA SER A 70 -3.75 22.29 5.71
C SER A 70 -4.35 21.35 4.67
N GLU A 71 -4.70 21.90 3.51
CA GLU A 71 -5.19 21.11 2.40
C GLU A 71 -4.14 20.09 1.94
N SER A 72 -4.56 18.89 1.56
CA SER A 72 -3.65 17.87 1.05
C SER A 72 -3.02 18.32 -0.26
N GLN A 73 -1.74 18.02 -0.46
CA GLN A 73 -1.01 18.38 -1.67
C GLN A 73 -0.75 17.17 -2.56
N LYS A 74 -0.48 17.41 -3.85
CA LYS A 74 -0.19 16.36 -4.84
C LYS A 74 1.21 16.49 -5.41
N VAL A 75 1.82 15.35 -5.71
CA VAL A 75 3.13 15.27 -6.35
C VAL A 75 3.20 14.03 -7.23
N GLN A 76 3.92 14.10 -8.35
CA GLN A 76 4.08 12.97 -9.26
C GLN A 76 5.52 12.46 -9.24
N PHE A 77 5.66 11.13 -9.17
CA PHE A 77 6.95 10.45 -9.29
C PHE A 77 6.96 9.61 -10.56
N SER A 78 8.09 9.57 -11.26
CA SER A 78 8.35 8.66 -12.37
C SER A 78 9.27 7.52 -11.97
N MET A 79 9.01 6.35 -12.55
CA MET A 79 9.65 5.09 -12.20
C MET A 79 9.49 4.07 -13.33
N SER A 80 10.14 2.91 -13.20
CA SER A 80 10.02 1.82 -14.17
C SER A 80 8.74 1.01 -14.04
N CYS A 81 8.23 0.82 -12.81
CA CYS A 81 7.02 0.06 -12.52
C CYS A 81 6.13 0.78 -11.48
N TYR A 82 4.98 1.30 -11.89
CA TYR A 82 4.06 2.00 -10.98
C TYR A 82 3.40 1.06 -9.97
N TRP A 83 3.34 -0.26 -10.17
CA TRP A 83 2.81 -1.19 -9.15
C TRP A 83 3.70 -1.18 -7.91
N THR A 84 5.00 -1.40 -8.15
CA THR A 84 6.05 -1.27 -7.12
C THR A 84 6.06 0.14 -6.55
N GLY A 85 5.91 1.13 -7.42
CA GLY A 85 5.76 2.54 -7.07
C GLY A 85 4.67 2.85 -6.05
N GLU A 86 3.44 2.47 -6.37
CA GLU A 86 2.26 2.72 -5.53
C GLU A 86 2.39 2.05 -4.17
N ALA A 87 2.95 0.84 -4.14
CA ALA A 87 3.18 0.10 -2.90
C ALA A 87 4.28 0.74 -2.05
N THR A 88 5.41 1.09 -2.67
CA THR A 88 6.53 1.76 -1.97
C THR A 88 6.11 3.12 -1.42
N LEU A 89 5.46 3.96 -2.23
CA LEU A 89 5.01 5.29 -1.82
C LEU A 89 3.86 5.21 -0.81
N GLY A 90 2.93 4.28 -1.00
CA GLY A 90 1.78 4.07 -0.09
C GLY A 90 2.17 3.62 1.31
N ALA A 91 3.38 3.09 1.49
CA ALA A 91 3.94 2.73 2.78
C ALA A 91 4.44 3.94 3.59
N LEU A 92 4.65 5.10 2.96
CA LEU A 92 5.38 6.20 3.57
C LEU A 92 4.49 7.05 4.50
N PRO A 93 5.01 7.50 5.66
CA PRO A 93 4.30 8.42 6.54
C PRO A 93 3.88 9.71 5.82
N GLY A 94 2.65 10.14 6.08
CA GLY A 94 2.08 11.34 5.48
C GLY A 94 1.50 11.15 4.07
N VAL A 95 1.66 9.98 3.45
CA VAL A 95 0.96 9.67 2.19
C VAL A 95 -0.50 9.34 2.48
N ILE A 96 -1.39 10.05 1.80
CA ILE A 96 -2.85 9.93 1.92
C ILE A 96 -3.40 9.06 0.79
N ALA A 97 -2.88 9.19 -0.43
CA ALA A 97 -3.35 8.42 -1.58
C ALA A 97 -2.22 8.21 -2.57
N THR A 98 -2.31 7.12 -3.33
CA THR A 98 -1.49 6.87 -4.52
C THR A 98 -2.39 6.61 -5.72
N GLN A 99 -1.92 6.90 -6.93
CA GLN A 99 -2.64 6.55 -8.15
C GLN A 99 -1.63 6.25 -9.26
N ALA A 100 -1.71 5.04 -9.81
CA ALA A 100 -0.94 4.63 -10.97
C ALA A 100 -1.39 5.37 -12.23
N GLY A 101 -0.45 5.73 -13.09
CA GLY A 101 -0.74 6.41 -14.34
C GLY A 101 0.48 6.64 -15.19
N SER A 102 0.37 7.56 -16.14
CA SER A 102 1.47 8.01 -16.97
C SER A 102 1.61 9.53 -16.97
N CYS A 103 2.86 9.97 -17.10
CA CYS A 103 3.19 11.37 -17.36
C CYS A 103 3.19 11.61 -18.85
N ASN A 104 2.38 12.57 -19.31
CA ASN A 104 2.28 12.95 -20.72
C ASN A 104 2.04 11.75 -21.67
N GLY A 105 1.45 10.65 -21.18
CA GLY A 105 1.17 9.45 -21.98
C GLY A 105 2.34 8.48 -22.19
N HIS A 106 3.55 8.76 -21.68
CA HIS A 106 4.75 8.01 -22.07
C HIS A 106 5.33 7.11 -20.97
N PHE A 107 5.51 7.62 -19.76
CA PHE A 107 6.25 6.92 -18.72
C PHE A 107 5.37 6.59 -17.53
N GLU A 108 5.63 5.44 -16.92
CA GLU A 108 4.95 5.01 -15.71
C GLU A 108 5.23 5.98 -14.57
N THR A 109 4.15 6.44 -13.95
CA THR A 109 4.19 7.38 -12.85
C THR A 109 3.17 7.06 -11.79
N VAL A 110 3.43 7.59 -10.60
CA VAL A 110 2.48 7.56 -9.48
C VAL A 110 2.20 8.99 -9.06
N LEU A 111 0.93 9.36 -9.09
CA LEU A 111 0.44 10.57 -8.44
C LEU A 111 0.21 10.27 -6.96
N VAL A 112 0.84 11.04 -6.09
CA VAL A 112 0.79 10.90 -4.64
C VAL A 112 0.06 12.11 -4.06
N THR A 113 -0.99 11.86 -3.30
CA THR A 113 -1.61 12.87 -2.43
C THR A 113 -1.04 12.70 -1.02
N TYR A 114 -0.59 13.78 -0.39
CA TYR A 114 0.08 13.73 0.92
C TYR A 114 -0.34 14.89 1.85
N ASP A 115 -0.13 14.70 3.15
CA ASP A 115 -0.28 15.73 4.17
C ASP A 115 1.02 16.54 4.29
N PRO A 116 1.02 17.84 3.92
CA PRO A 116 2.22 18.68 3.96
C PRO A 116 2.74 18.94 5.38
N ARG A 117 1.93 18.69 6.42
CA ARG A 117 2.37 18.80 7.83
C ARG A 117 3.24 17.61 8.27
N VAL A 118 3.12 16.48 7.58
CA VAL A 118 3.81 15.23 7.93
C VAL A 118 4.99 14.98 6.99
N THR A 119 4.81 15.20 5.69
CA THR A 119 5.81 14.90 4.67
C THR A 119 5.84 15.95 3.56
N ASN A 120 6.82 15.83 2.66
CA ASN A 120 6.96 16.67 1.48
C ASN A 120 7.62 15.89 0.32
N PRO A 121 7.61 16.41 -0.92
CA PRO A 121 8.14 15.71 -2.08
C PRO A 121 9.58 15.22 -1.91
N GLN A 122 10.44 16.04 -1.30
CA GLN A 122 11.86 15.73 -1.12
C GLN A 122 12.06 14.60 -0.10
N LYS A 123 11.32 14.62 1.02
CA LYS A 123 11.31 13.56 2.02
C LYS A 123 10.82 12.24 1.43
N LEU A 124 9.76 12.27 0.61
CA LEU A 124 9.25 11.08 -0.09
C LEU A 124 10.30 10.55 -1.07
N GLN A 125 10.89 11.42 -1.89
CA GLN A 125 11.91 11.06 -2.87
C GLN A 125 13.12 10.37 -2.22
N ALA A 126 13.59 10.90 -1.10
CA ALA A 126 14.72 10.36 -0.35
C ALA A 126 14.47 8.93 0.17
N LYS A 127 13.20 8.52 0.34
CA LYS A 127 12.84 7.19 0.85
C LYS A 127 12.67 6.14 -0.24
N CYS A 128 12.33 6.51 -1.48
CA CYS A 128 11.97 5.55 -2.53
C CYS A 128 12.89 5.54 -3.75
N ARG A 129 13.83 6.50 -3.87
CA ARG A 129 14.74 6.65 -5.02
C ARG A 129 14.04 6.85 -6.37
N PHE A 130 12.74 7.14 -6.39
CA PHE A 130 12.02 7.52 -7.61
C PHE A 130 12.34 8.95 -8.02
N HIS A 131 12.08 9.29 -9.28
CA HIS A 131 12.35 10.64 -9.78
C HIS A 131 11.13 11.53 -9.59
N LEU A 132 11.32 12.65 -8.91
CA LEU A 132 10.29 13.68 -8.82
C LEU A 132 10.06 14.28 -10.22
N VAL A 133 8.82 14.23 -10.71
CA VAL A 133 8.44 14.90 -11.96
C VAL A 133 8.31 16.39 -11.69
N LYS A 134 9.02 17.20 -12.47
CA LYS A 134 9.09 18.67 -12.32
C LYS A 134 8.25 19.37 -13.39
N GLY A 135 7.84 20.61 -13.10
CA GLY A 135 7.04 21.42 -14.02
C GLY A 135 5.54 21.19 -13.81
N ASN A 136 4.76 21.34 -14.88
CA ASN A 136 3.31 21.12 -14.89
C ASN A 136 2.95 19.92 -15.78
N PRO A 137 3.33 18.69 -15.41
CA PRO A 137 3.06 17.50 -16.22
C PRO A 137 1.56 17.18 -16.24
N THR A 138 1.08 16.67 -17.38
CA THR A 138 -0.25 16.09 -17.44
C THR A 138 -0.21 14.67 -16.91
N PHE A 139 -1.05 14.38 -15.91
CA PHE A 139 -1.22 13.03 -15.37
C PHE A 139 -2.39 12.34 -16.06
N HIS A 140 -2.12 11.17 -16.66
CA HIS A 140 -3.14 10.30 -17.23
C HIS A 140 -3.30 9.07 -16.33
N SER A 141 -4.47 8.90 -15.72
CA SER A 141 -4.72 7.75 -14.85
C SER A 141 -4.61 6.44 -15.63
N ALA A 142 -3.94 5.45 -15.03
CA ALA A 142 -3.98 4.08 -15.54
C ALA A 142 -5.38 3.48 -15.36
N ARG A 143 -5.65 2.40 -16.11
CA ARG A 143 -6.89 1.63 -16.02
C ARG A 143 -7.17 1.19 -14.58
N THR A 144 -8.44 0.98 -14.25
CA THR A 144 -8.87 0.55 -12.91
C THR A 144 -8.13 -0.70 -12.41
N SER A 145 -7.87 -1.68 -13.27
CA SER A 145 -7.17 -2.93 -12.93
C SER A 145 -5.68 -2.73 -12.58
N GLN A 146 -5.13 -1.57 -12.90
CA GLN A 146 -3.73 -1.21 -12.62
C GLN A 146 -3.56 -0.49 -11.28
N GLN A 147 -4.67 -0.04 -10.68
CA GLN A 147 -4.66 0.68 -9.40
C GLN A 147 -4.56 -0.30 -8.25
N LYS A 148 -3.65 -0.10 -7.30
CA LYS A 148 -3.54 -0.98 -6.11
C LYS A 148 -3.42 -2.47 -6.50
N TYR A 149 -2.54 -2.72 -7.46
CA TYR A 149 -2.38 -4.02 -8.12
C TYR A 149 -2.21 -5.19 -7.12
N TYR A 150 -1.35 -5.06 -6.11
CA TYR A 150 -1.14 -6.15 -5.15
C TYR A 150 -2.40 -6.47 -4.35
N LEU A 151 -3.13 -5.44 -3.91
CA LEU A 151 -4.36 -5.62 -3.16
C LEU A 151 -5.47 -6.24 -4.02
N GLN A 152 -5.63 -5.79 -5.27
CA GLN A 152 -6.64 -6.34 -6.20
C GLN A 152 -6.39 -7.80 -6.55
N ASN A 153 -5.12 -8.21 -6.67
CA ASN A 153 -4.74 -9.57 -7.05
C ASN A 153 -4.55 -10.51 -5.85
N THR A 154 -4.93 -10.08 -4.65
CA THR A 154 -4.83 -10.89 -3.44
C THR A 154 -6.16 -11.57 -3.12
N LYS A 155 -6.16 -12.90 -3.21
CA LYS A 155 -7.32 -13.73 -2.85
C LYS A 155 -7.74 -13.43 -1.40
N GLY A 156 -9.03 -13.17 -1.21
CA GLY A 156 -9.61 -12.86 0.10
C GLY A 156 -9.48 -11.41 0.56
N LEU A 157 -8.81 -10.53 -0.19
CA LEU A 157 -8.77 -9.08 0.06
C LEU A 157 -9.21 -8.24 -1.16
N SER A 158 -9.36 -8.84 -2.34
CA SER A 158 -9.75 -8.12 -3.55
C SER A 158 -11.09 -7.40 -3.44
N HIS A 159 -12.03 -7.93 -2.64
CA HIS A 159 -13.32 -7.30 -2.37
C HIS A 159 -13.18 -6.01 -1.56
N LEU A 160 -12.14 -5.87 -0.71
CA LEU A 160 -11.87 -4.63 0.00
C LEU A 160 -11.61 -3.48 -0.96
N VAL A 161 -11.02 -3.76 -2.13
CA VAL A 161 -10.88 -2.74 -3.17
C VAL A 161 -12.25 -2.32 -3.68
N ALA A 162 -13.17 -3.26 -3.90
CA ALA A 162 -14.54 -2.95 -4.32
C ALA A 162 -15.32 -2.15 -3.27
N GLU A 163 -15.12 -2.42 -1.98
CA GLU A 163 -15.74 -1.66 -0.89
C GLU A 163 -15.15 -0.26 -0.75
N LEU A 164 -13.82 -0.13 -0.82
CA LEU A 164 -13.13 1.15 -0.87
C LEU A 164 -13.49 1.97 -2.13
N ARG A 165 -14.03 1.31 -3.18
CA ARG A 165 -14.56 1.96 -4.39
C ARG A 165 -15.99 2.46 -4.26
N LYS A 166 -16.82 1.84 -3.41
CA LYS A 166 -18.23 2.26 -3.20
C LYS A 166 -18.36 3.64 -2.54
N GLY A 167 -17.28 4.16 -1.96
CA GLY A 167 -17.17 5.54 -1.46
C GLY A 167 -16.98 6.64 -2.52
N GLY A 168 -16.95 6.29 -3.81
CA GLY A 168 -16.76 7.25 -4.92
C GLY A 168 -15.32 7.33 -5.41
N THR A 169 -15.13 7.06 -6.70
CA THR A 169 -13.89 7.14 -7.51
C THR A 169 -12.58 6.68 -6.87
N VAL A 170 -11.98 5.64 -7.46
CA VAL A 170 -10.60 5.15 -7.22
C VAL A 170 -9.53 6.25 -7.38
N ALA A 171 -9.89 7.38 -8.01
CA ALA A 171 -9.04 8.55 -8.25
C ALA A 171 -8.65 9.34 -6.98
N GLY A 172 -9.03 8.87 -5.78
CA GLY A 172 -8.63 9.43 -4.50
C GLY A 172 -8.38 8.35 -3.45
N SER A 173 -7.68 7.27 -3.82
CA SER A 173 -7.49 6.08 -2.97
C SER A 173 -7.32 6.44 -1.50
N HIS A 174 -8.27 6.01 -0.66
CA HIS A 174 -8.22 6.25 0.77
C HIS A 174 -6.86 5.84 1.35
N THR A 175 -6.39 6.52 2.39
CA THR A 175 -5.11 6.23 3.08
C THR A 175 -4.90 4.74 3.30
N TYR A 176 -5.95 4.05 3.74
CA TYR A 176 -5.88 2.61 3.98
C TYR A 176 -5.75 1.76 2.71
N ALA A 177 -6.30 2.18 1.57
CA ALA A 177 -6.13 1.44 0.31
C ALA A 177 -4.66 1.45 -0.14
N ALA A 178 -4.01 2.61 -0.07
CA ALA A 178 -2.59 2.75 -0.39
C ALA A 178 -1.72 1.94 0.57
N GLN A 179 -2.01 2.01 1.87
CA GLN A 179 -1.28 1.27 2.90
C GLN A 179 -1.52 -0.25 2.81
N MET A 180 -2.75 -0.71 2.59
CA MET A 180 -3.04 -2.14 2.41
C MET A 180 -2.34 -2.69 1.16
N ASN A 181 -2.36 -1.95 0.04
CA ASN A 181 -1.61 -2.35 -1.14
C ASN A 181 -0.10 -2.43 -0.89
N ALA A 182 0.44 -1.49 -0.11
CA ALA A 182 1.82 -1.53 0.34
C ALA A 182 2.11 -2.80 1.16
N LEU A 183 1.31 -3.04 2.21
CA LEU A 183 1.48 -4.17 3.12
C LEU A 183 1.39 -5.52 2.40
N VAL A 184 0.40 -5.69 1.53
CA VAL A 184 0.26 -6.91 0.71
C VAL A 184 1.44 -7.09 -0.26
N GLY A 185 1.99 -5.98 -0.76
CA GLY A 185 3.21 -5.99 -1.57
C GLY A 185 4.49 -6.26 -0.79
N GLY A 186 4.44 -6.38 0.54
CA GLY A 186 5.61 -6.55 1.42
C GLY A 186 6.28 -5.23 1.84
N TYR A 187 5.67 -4.08 1.53
CA TYR A 187 6.19 -2.76 1.86
C TYR A 187 5.59 -2.24 3.18
N GLY A 188 6.30 -1.32 3.82
CA GLY A 188 5.87 -0.69 5.07
C GLY A 188 6.32 -1.45 6.32
N SER A 189 5.86 -0.99 7.47
CA SER A 189 6.34 -1.44 8.77
C SER A 189 5.24 -2.13 9.59
N PRO A 190 5.60 -2.90 10.63
CA PRO A 190 4.62 -3.53 11.52
C PRO A 190 3.69 -2.51 12.18
N GLU A 191 4.15 -1.28 12.39
CA GLU A 191 3.35 -0.17 12.92
C GLU A 191 2.26 0.24 11.93
N VAL A 192 2.57 0.28 10.62
CA VAL A 192 1.58 0.54 9.57
C VAL A 192 0.54 -0.58 9.54
N LEU A 193 0.95 -1.85 9.62
CA LEU A 193 0.04 -2.99 9.71
C LEU A 193 -0.92 -2.85 10.91
N LYS A 194 -0.38 -2.55 12.09
CA LYS A 194 -1.16 -2.32 13.31
C LYS A 194 -2.12 -1.14 13.17
N ALA A 195 -1.70 -0.05 12.55
CA ALA A 195 -2.54 1.13 12.34
C ALA A 195 -3.69 0.83 11.35
N VAL A 196 -3.40 0.17 10.24
CA VAL A 196 -4.40 -0.21 9.22
C VAL A 196 -5.41 -1.17 9.82
N THR A 197 -4.96 -2.24 10.48
CA THR A 197 -5.86 -3.23 11.11
C THR A 197 -6.76 -2.61 12.17
N LYS A 198 -6.26 -1.64 12.95
CA LYS A 198 -7.07 -0.93 13.95
C LYS A 198 -8.09 0.02 13.32
N ASN A 199 -7.70 0.77 12.28
CA ASN A 199 -8.47 1.94 11.86
C ASN A 199 -9.26 1.74 10.55
N ALA A 200 -8.91 0.73 9.73
CA ALA A 200 -9.54 0.50 8.43
C ALA A 200 -10.83 -0.35 8.49
N ARG A 201 -11.39 -0.55 9.69
CA ARG A 201 -12.62 -1.34 9.93
C ARG A 201 -12.60 -2.74 9.30
N LEU A 202 -11.43 -3.37 9.27
CA LEU A 202 -11.28 -4.74 8.79
C LEU A 202 -11.94 -5.73 9.73
N THR A 203 -12.55 -6.77 9.17
CA THR A 203 -12.93 -7.98 9.91
C THR A 203 -11.69 -8.71 10.42
N THR A 204 -11.86 -9.52 11.46
CA THR A 204 -10.78 -10.35 12.01
C THR A 204 -10.16 -11.27 10.96
N SER A 205 -10.96 -11.80 10.02
CA SER A 205 -10.47 -12.63 8.91
C SER A 205 -9.61 -11.83 7.93
N GLU A 206 -10.05 -10.64 7.52
CA GLU A 206 -9.29 -9.80 6.59
C GLU A 206 -7.99 -9.32 7.21
N ALA A 207 -8.01 -8.90 8.47
CA ALA A 207 -6.79 -8.51 9.20
C ALA A 207 -5.78 -9.66 9.27
N LYS A 208 -6.25 -10.90 9.51
CA LYS A 208 -5.39 -12.10 9.50
C LYS A 208 -4.82 -12.39 8.11
N VAL A 209 -5.62 -12.26 7.06
CA VAL A 209 -5.14 -12.46 5.67
C VAL A 209 -4.11 -11.39 5.31
N LEU A 210 -4.38 -10.11 5.60
CA LEU A 210 -3.46 -9.00 5.37
C LEU A 210 -2.11 -9.23 6.08
N ALA A 211 -2.14 -9.59 7.36
CA ALA A 211 -0.93 -9.89 8.12
C ALA A 211 -0.13 -11.07 7.52
N ARG A 212 -0.81 -12.14 7.10
CA ARG A 212 -0.15 -13.30 6.46
C ARG A 212 0.59 -12.91 5.18
N TYR A 213 -0.04 -12.13 4.30
CA TYR A 213 0.61 -11.66 3.06
C TYR A 213 1.79 -10.73 3.36
N TYR A 214 1.64 -9.81 4.31
CA TYR A 214 2.71 -8.91 4.74
C TYR A 214 3.94 -9.69 5.22
N GLU A 215 3.76 -10.64 6.15
CA GLU A 215 4.86 -11.43 6.70
C GLU A 215 5.51 -12.32 5.63
N ALA A 216 4.72 -12.97 4.79
CA ALA A 216 5.24 -13.86 3.73
C ALA A 216 6.09 -13.09 2.70
N ARG A 217 5.73 -11.85 2.38
CA ARG A 217 6.46 -11.02 1.40
C ARG A 217 7.70 -10.36 1.99
N ARG A 218 7.72 -10.06 3.29
CA ARG A 218 8.88 -9.47 3.96
C ARG A 218 10.07 -10.40 4.11
N GLN A 219 9.85 -11.71 3.98
CA GLN A 219 10.88 -12.74 4.09
C GLN A 219 11.56 -13.06 2.74
N GLN A 220 11.10 -12.45 1.64
CA GLN A 220 11.64 -12.59 0.28
C GLN A 220 12.64 -11.47 -0.03
#